data_AF-A0A151F0I2-F1
#
_entry.id   AF-A0A151F0I2-F1
#
_cell.length_a   1.000
_cell.length_b   1.000
_cell.length_c   1.000
_cell.angle_alpha   90.00
_cell.angle_beta   90.00
_cell.angle_gamma   90.00
#
_symmetry.space_group_name_H-M   'P 1'
#
loop_
_entity.id
_entity.type
_entity.pdbx_description
1 polymer ?
#
loop_
_entity_poly.entity_id
_entity_poly.type
_entity_poly.pdbx_seq_one_letter_code
_entity_poly.pdbx_strand_id
1 'polypeptide(L)'
;MKRIALWFAIIGVLLGLIALFISLLNWGSPSPYFEWVVILFVCYLVTGAVNVYMNYAEVKEIDKHTKLAEDLFIRNFGKKADKVEPILRKTCRYGPLAQILSDKTLRVKFWSENTVSKGTVDVKSEVLYLEEPELMPVYADESIPLWKEVSKIYSGGMPKKVEFYDENELVHGQEYLDKNGALKEGSWRRYKGTEEYWNPKKQEWKPI
;
A
#
# COMPACT_ATOMS: atom_id res chain seq x y z
N MET A 1 -1.42 -4.49 16.36
CA MET A 1 -2.85 -4.58 16.00
C MET A 1 -3.46 -5.99 16.15
N LYS A 2 -2.81 -7.09 15.72
CA LYS A 2 -3.36 -8.47 15.83
C LYS A 2 -3.80 -8.90 17.24
N ARG A 3 -3.06 -8.51 18.30
CA ARG A 3 -3.40 -8.86 19.69
C ARG A 3 -4.66 -8.16 20.21
N ILE A 4 -4.93 -6.94 19.77
CA ILE A 4 -6.06 -6.14 20.25
C ILE A 4 -7.38 -6.69 19.68
N ALA A 5 -7.40 -7.04 18.39
CA ALA A 5 -8.56 -7.67 17.75
C ALA A 5 -8.93 -9.01 18.39
N LEU A 6 -7.93 -9.80 18.80
CA LEU A 6 -8.15 -11.07 19.51
C LEU A 6 -8.81 -10.85 20.89
N TRP A 7 -8.36 -9.85 21.64
CA TRP A 7 -8.96 -9.52 22.95
C TRP A 7 -10.41 -9.03 22.81
N PHE A 8 -10.72 -8.21 21.81
CA PHE A 8 -12.10 -7.78 21.56
C PHE A 8 -13.02 -8.94 21.18
N ALA A 9 -12.53 -9.92 20.40
CA ALA A 9 -13.29 -11.12 20.07
C ALA A 9 -13.55 -11.99 21.32
N ILE A 10 -12.56 -12.18 22.19
CA ILE A 10 -12.69 -12.94 23.44
C ILE A 10 -13.72 -12.28 24.37
N ILE A 11 -13.66 -10.95 24.53
CA ILE A 11 -14.60 -10.20 25.36
C ILE A 11 -16.03 -10.28 24.78
N GLY A 12 -16.19 -10.16 23.47
CA GLY A 12 -17.48 -10.29 22.80
C GLY A 12 -18.12 -11.67 23.00
N VAL A 13 -17.33 -12.74 22.91
CA VAL A 13 -17.77 -14.11 23.19
C VAL A 13 -18.18 -14.27 24.65
N LEU A 14 -17.38 -13.76 25.60
CA LEU A 14 -17.67 -13.82 27.04
C LEU A 14 -18.98 -13.09 27.39
N LEU A 15 -19.19 -11.89 26.87
CA LEU A 15 -20.41 -11.11 27.12
C LEU A 15 -21.66 -11.81 26.55
N GLY A 16 -21.55 -12.43 25.37
CA GLY A 16 -22.65 -13.19 24.80
C GLY A 16 -22.97 -14.48 25.56
N LEU A 17 -21.95 -15.19 26.05
CA LEU A 17 -22.14 -16.34 26.94
C LEU A 17 -22.80 -15.96 28.26
N ILE A 18 -22.42 -14.81 28.83
CA ILE A 18 -23.05 -14.27 30.05
C ILE A 18 -24.52 -13.93 29.80
N ALA A 19 -24.85 -13.27 28.67
CA ALA A 19 -26.23 -12.95 28.32
C ALA A 19 -27.08 -14.21 28.10
N LEU A 20 -26.51 -15.24 27.47
CA LEU A 20 -27.16 -16.53 27.24
C LEU A 20 -27.37 -17.29 28.57
N PHE A 21 -26.40 -17.25 29.48
CA PHE A 21 -26.49 -17.83 30.82
C PHE A 21 -27.55 -17.14 31.70
N ILE A 22 -27.57 -15.80 31.75
CA ILE A 22 -28.58 -15.03 32.49
C ILE A 22 -29.99 -15.34 31.97
N SER A 23 -30.12 -15.56 30.66
CA SER A 23 -31.41 -15.88 30.06
C SER A 23 -31.87 -17.31 30.31
N LEU A 24 -30.94 -18.28 30.35
CA LEU A 24 -31.23 -19.66 30.75
C LEU A 24 -31.69 -19.76 32.21
N LEU A 25 -31.23 -18.86 33.08
CA LEU A 25 -31.66 -18.78 34.48
C LEU A 25 -33.07 -18.17 34.65
N ASN A 26 -33.61 -17.46 33.65
CA ASN A 26 -34.95 -16.84 33.67
C ASN A 26 -36.03 -17.78 33.10
N TRP A 27 -36.15 -18.99 33.66
CA TRP A 27 -37.18 -20.01 33.34
C TRP A 27 -38.59 -19.62 33.81
N GLY A 28 -39.18 -18.56 33.22
CA GLY A 28 -40.55 -18.14 33.52
C GLY A 28 -41.39 -17.79 32.30
N SER A 29 -40.80 -17.14 31.30
CA SER A 29 -41.39 -16.94 29.97
C SER A 29 -40.31 -16.29 29.09
N PRO A 30 -39.96 -16.84 27.91
CA PRO A 30 -39.00 -16.19 27.03
C PRO A 30 -39.59 -14.84 26.58
N SER A 31 -39.00 -13.78 27.10
CA SER A 31 -39.26 -12.43 26.62
C SER A 31 -38.86 -12.35 25.14
N PRO A 32 -39.62 -11.67 24.27
CA PRO A 32 -39.25 -11.51 22.85
C PRO A 32 -37.88 -10.84 22.67
N TYR A 33 -37.37 -10.13 23.69
CA TYR A 33 -36.02 -9.57 23.70
C TYR A 33 -34.91 -10.62 23.78
N PHE A 34 -35.19 -11.82 24.32
CA PHE A 34 -34.22 -12.92 24.39
C PHE A 34 -33.86 -13.44 23.00
N GLU A 35 -34.86 -13.65 22.15
CA GLU A 35 -34.66 -14.09 20.77
C GLU A 35 -33.79 -13.09 20.00
N TRP A 36 -34.04 -11.78 20.17
CA TRP A 36 -33.22 -10.73 19.55
C TRP A 36 -31.77 -10.72 20.05
N VAL A 37 -31.53 -10.94 21.35
CA VAL A 37 -30.16 -11.02 21.90
C VAL A 37 -29.40 -12.21 21.33
N VAL A 38 -30.05 -13.38 21.23
CA VAL A 38 -29.45 -14.57 20.63
C VAL A 38 -29.15 -14.35 19.15
N ILE A 39 -30.10 -13.77 18.39
CA ILE A 39 -29.92 -13.44 16.97
C ILE A 39 -28.73 -12.48 16.78
N LEU A 40 -28.67 -11.39 17.56
CA LEU A 40 -27.58 -10.42 17.47
C LEU A 40 -26.21 -11.05 17.82
N PHE A 41 -26.18 -11.92 18.82
CA PHE A 41 -24.95 -12.65 19.19
C PHE A 41 -24.49 -13.59 18.08
N VAL A 42 -25.39 -14.36 17.48
CA VAL A 42 -25.08 -15.23 16.34
C VAL A 42 -24.59 -14.40 15.14
N CYS A 43 -25.27 -13.30 14.82
CA CYS A 43 -24.84 -12.38 13.76
C CYS A 43 -23.43 -11.82 14.02
N TYR A 44 -23.12 -11.45 15.27
CA TYR A 44 -21.79 -11.00 15.68
C TYR A 44 -20.73 -12.08 15.47
N LEU A 45 -20.99 -13.32 15.92
CA LEU A 45 -20.06 -14.45 15.75
C LEU A 45 -19.82 -14.76 14.27
N VAL A 46 -20.88 -14.82 13.46
CA VAL A 46 -20.78 -15.08 12.02
C VAL A 46 -19.97 -13.98 11.34
N THR A 47 -20.26 -12.71 11.62
CA THR A 47 -19.52 -11.58 11.05
C THR A 47 -18.04 -11.60 11.47
N GLY A 48 -17.76 -11.90 12.74
CA GLY A 48 -16.40 -12.07 13.24
C GLY A 48 -15.65 -13.20 12.54
N ALA A 49 -16.27 -14.38 12.40
CA ALA A 49 -15.68 -15.52 11.71
C ALA A 49 -15.40 -15.23 10.23
N VAL A 50 -16.34 -14.58 9.53
CA VAL A 50 -16.16 -14.14 8.13
C VAL A 50 -14.98 -13.19 8.01
N ASN A 51 -14.87 -12.18 8.90
CA ASN A 51 -13.75 -11.23 8.87
C ASN A 51 -12.40 -11.91 9.12
N VAL A 52 -12.33 -12.86 10.07
CA VAL A 52 -11.11 -13.63 10.33
C VAL A 52 -10.73 -14.48 9.13
N TYR A 53 -11.70 -15.15 8.50
CA TYR A 53 -11.47 -15.95 7.30
C TYR A 53 -10.98 -15.10 6.13
N MET A 54 -11.62 -13.97 5.87
CA MET A 54 -11.23 -13.05 4.78
C MET A 54 -9.80 -12.53 4.98
N ASN A 55 -9.45 -12.13 6.20
CA ASN A 55 -8.08 -11.69 6.52
C ASN A 55 -7.06 -12.84 6.36
N TYR A 56 -7.40 -14.04 6.82
CA TYR A 56 -6.55 -15.21 6.63
C TYR A 56 -6.33 -15.54 5.15
N ALA A 57 -7.40 -15.48 4.34
CA ALA A 57 -7.33 -15.69 2.89
C ALA A 57 -6.44 -14.64 2.21
N GLU A 58 -6.60 -13.37 2.57
CA GLU A 58 -5.78 -12.26 2.05
C GLU A 58 -4.29 -12.45 2.38
N VAL A 59 -3.96 -12.77 3.64
CA VAL A 59 -2.57 -13.04 4.05
C VAL A 59 -2.00 -14.22 3.27
N LYS A 60 -2.76 -15.31 3.12
CA LYS A 60 -2.31 -16.50 2.39
C LYS A 60 -2.07 -16.21 0.91
N GLU A 61 -2.88 -15.33 0.30
CA GLU A 61 -2.71 -14.90 -1.08
C GLU A 61 -1.45 -14.02 -1.24
N ILE A 62 -1.22 -13.07 -0.32
CA ILE A 62 0.01 -12.26 -0.28
C ILE A 62 1.25 -13.15 -0.13
N ASP A 63 1.22 -14.13 0.78
CA ASP A 63 2.34 -15.06 0.98
C ASP A 63 2.63 -15.87 -0.30
N LYS A 64 1.57 -16.33 -0.98
CA LYS A 64 1.71 -17.06 -2.26
C LYS A 64 2.36 -16.19 -3.33
N HIS A 65 1.92 -14.94 -3.48
CA HIS A 65 2.46 -14.02 -4.47
C HIS A 65 3.87 -13.54 -4.12
N THR A 66 4.19 -13.43 -2.83
CA THR A 66 5.56 -13.12 -2.36
C THR A 66 6.53 -14.25 -2.69
N LYS A 67 6.12 -15.52 -2.55
CA LYS A 67 6.92 -16.67 -3.00
C LYS A 67 7.13 -16.67 -4.52
N LEU A 68 6.09 -16.36 -5.30
CA LEU A 68 6.24 -16.19 -6.74
C LEU A 68 7.27 -15.09 -7.06
N ALA A 69 7.24 -13.97 -6.33
CA ALA A 69 8.22 -12.90 -6.47
C ALA A 69 9.66 -13.37 -6.18
N GLU A 70 9.86 -14.14 -5.11
CA GLU A 70 11.16 -14.75 -4.78
C GLU A 70 11.66 -15.66 -5.92
N ASP A 71 10.80 -16.55 -6.42
CA ASP A 71 11.14 -17.47 -7.51
C ASP A 71 11.49 -16.71 -8.80
N LEU A 72 10.72 -15.69 -9.16
CA LEU A 72 10.98 -14.85 -10.34
C LEU A 72 12.27 -14.05 -10.20
N PHE A 73 12.58 -13.55 -9.00
CA PHE A 73 13.83 -12.84 -8.74
C PHE A 73 15.03 -13.78 -8.94
N ILE A 74 14.97 -15.01 -8.42
CA ILE A 74 16.01 -16.02 -8.62
C ILE A 74 16.17 -16.36 -10.10
N ARG A 75 15.07 -16.54 -10.84
CA ARG A 75 15.13 -16.83 -12.29
C ARG A 75 15.80 -15.70 -13.08
N ASN A 76 15.52 -14.45 -12.74
CA ASN A 76 16.04 -13.29 -13.47
C ASN A 76 17.51 -12.97 -13.14
N PHE A 77 17.94 -13.20 -11.89
CA PHE A 77 19.26 -12.78 -11.41
C PHE A 77 20.22 -13.91 -11.05
N GLY A 78 19.75 -15.17 -11.05
CA GLY A 78 20.54 -16.33 -10.62
C GLY A 78 20.91 -16.31 -9.14
N LYS A 79 20.36 -15.39 -8.33
CA LYS A 79 20.64 -15.26 -6.91
C LYS A 79 19.38 -15.03 -6.09
N LYS A 80 19.42 -15.46 -4.84
CA LYS A 80 18.33 -15.27 -3.88
C LYS A 80 18.44 -13.89 -3.23
N ALA A 81 17.31 -13.19 -3.09
CA ALA A 81 17.22 -11.99 -2.27
C ALA A 81 17.34 -12.35 -0.78
N ASP A 82 18.01 -11.51 0.01
CA ASP A 82 18.14 -11.69 1.45
C ASP A 82 16.78 -11.54 2.15
N LYS A 83 15.95 -10.64 1.61
CA LYS A 83 14.59 -10.39 2.07
C LYS A 83 13.72 -9.97 0.90
N VAL A 84 12.47 -10.44 0.91
CA VAL A 84 11.40 -9.95 0.02
C VAL A 84 10.24 -9.50 0.89
N GLU A 85 9.72 -8.30 0.63
CA GLU A 85 8.59 -7.73 1.38
C GLU A 85 7.54 -7.20 0.41
N PRO A 86 6.26 -7.59 0.58
CA PRO A 86 5.17 -7.04 -0.23
C PRO A 86 4.91 -5.58 0.17
N ILE A 87 4.79 -4.71 -0.84
CA ILE A 87 4.39 -3.33 -0.66
C ILE A 87 2.86 -3.30 -0.75
N LEU A 88 2.18 -3.17 0.40
CA LEU A 88 0.71 -3.20 0.49
C LEU A 88 0.02 -1.91 0.02
N ARG A 89 0.74 -1.03 -0.67
CA ARG A 89 0.16 0.18 -1.28
C ARG A 89 -0.54 -0.22 -2.57
N LYS A 90 -1.64 0.45 -2.90
CA LYS A 90 -2.29 0.29 -4.20
C LYS A 90 -1.29 0.60 -5.32
N THR A 91 -1.07 -0.34 -6.22
CA THR A 91 -0.31 -0.12 -7.45
C THR A 91 -0.93 1.05 -8.21
N CYS A 92 -0.09 1.98 -8.66
CA CYS A 92 -0.53 2.99 -9.59
C CYS A 92 -1.08 2.30 -10.85
N ARG A 93 -2.31 2.64 -11.25
CA ARG A 93 -2.92 2.14 -12.49
C ARG A 93 -2.60 3.00 -13.72
N TYR A 94 -1.58 3.83 -13.63
CA TYR A 94 -1.26 4.85 -14.61
C TYR A 94 0.23 4.84 -14.95
N GLY A 95 0.54 5.15 -16.21
CA GLY A 95 1.91 5.10 -16.75
C GLY A 95 2.15 3.89 -17.67
N PRO A 96 3.31 3.83 -18.35
CA PRO A 96 3.61 2.81 -19.35
C PRO A 96 3.56 1.39 -18.79
N LEU A 97 4.09 1.18 -17.58
CA LEU A 97 4.07 -0.14 -16.92
C LEU A 97 2.63 -0.58 -16.62
N ALA A 98 1.77 0.33 -16.17
CA ALA A 98 0.38 0.01 -15.87
C ALA A 98 -0.45 -0.42 -17.09
N GLN A 99 -0.01 -0.10 -18.32
CA GLN A 99 -0.70 -0.50 -19.55
C GLN A 99 -0.47 -1.97 -19.92
N ILE A 100 0.64 -2.56 -19.46
CA ILE A 100 1.01 -3.94 -19.76
C ILE A 100 0.72 -4.91 -18.60
N LEU A 101 0.49 -4.37 -17.40
CA LEU A 101 0.20 -5.16 -16.22
C LEU A 101 -1.25 -5.70 -16.26
N SER A 102 -1.42 -6.95 -15.84
CA SER A 102 -2.74 -7.50 -15.60
C SER A 102 -3.47 -6.85 -14.41
N ASP A 103 -4.73 -7.20 -14.21
CA ASP A 103 -5.53 -6.82 -13.04
C ASP A 103 -5.04 -7.45 -11.71
N LYS A 104 -4.16 -8.45 -11.77
CA LYS A 104 -3.59 -9.14 -10.60
C LYS A 104 -2.10 -8.89 -10.50
N THR A 105 -1.74 -7.87 -9.73
CA THR A 105 -0.34 -7.49 -9.50
C THR A 105 0.01 -7.44 -8.03
N LEU A 106 1.26 -7.74 -7.69
CA LEU A 106 1.82 -7.50 -6.37
C LEU A 106 3.08 -6.62 -6.50
N ARG A 107 3.13 -5.50 -5.76
CA ARG A 107 4.37 -4.74 -5.62
C ARG A 107 5.22 -5.36 -4.52
N VAL A 108 6.51 -5.41 -4.76
CA VAL A 108 7.48 -6.10 -3.91
C VAL A 108 8.76 -5.32 -3.84
N LYS A 109 9.37 -5.36 -2.65
CA LYS A 109 10.70 -4.84 -2.37
C LYS A 109 11.65 -6.02 -2.15
N PHE A 110 12.79 -5.99 -2.82
CA PHE A 110 13.86 -6.98 -2.70
C PHE A 110 15.07 -6.32 -2.08
N TRP A 111 15.65 -6.97 -1.07
CA TRP A 111 16.96 -6.64 -0.54
C TRP A 111 17.93 -7.71 -1.02
N SER A 112 19.00 -7.28 -1.66
CA SER A 112 20.09 -8.16 -2.07
C SER A 112 21.42 -7.47 -1.81
N GLU A 113 22.20 -8.07 -0.92
CA GLU A 113 23.48 -7.53 -0.45
C GLU A 113 23.27 -6.11 0.10
N ASN A 114 23.85 -5.10 -0.56
CA ASN A 114 23.74 -3.69 -0.18
C ASN A 114 22.78 -2.90 -1.08
N THR A 115 21.93 -3.58 -1.84
CA THR A 115 21.04 -2.95 -2.82
C THR A 115 19.57 -3.25 -2.51
N VAL A 116 18.76 -2.22 -2.69
CA VAL A 116 17.30 -2.31 -2.64
C VAL A 116 16.77 -2.17 -4.05
N SER A 117 16.00 -3.15 -4.49
CA SER A 117 15.24 -3.09 -5.74
C SER A 117 13.75 -3.12 -5.44
N LYS A 118 12.97 -2.38 -6.21
CA LYS A 118 11.50 -2.46 -6.17
C LYS A 118 10.99 -2.96 -7.51
N GLY A 119 9.84 -3.60 -7.49
CA GLY A 119 9.22 -4.07 -8.71
C GLY A 119 7.77 -4.45 -8.53
N THR A 120 7.14 -4.73 -9.66
CA THR A 120 5.78 -5.21 -9.74
C THR A 120 5.78 -6.60 -10.38
N VAL A 121 5.22 -7.57 -9.67
CA VAL A 121 4.95 -8.92 -10.19
C VAL A 121 3.56 -8.93 -10.79
N ASP A 122 3.47 -9.23 -12.09
CA ASP A 122 2.22 -9.64 -12.72
C ASP A 122 1.99 -11.12 -12.43
N VAL A 123 0.97 -11.41 -11.60
CA VAL A 123 0.67 -12.75 -11.13
C VAL A 123 0.08 -13.62 -12.25
N LYS A 124 -0.66 -13.03 -13.20
CA LYS A 124 -1.26 -13.79 -14.31
C LYS A 124 -0.20 -14.16 -15.36
N SER A 125 0.66 -13.21 -15.66
CA SER A 125 1.70 -13.38 -16.68
C SER A 125 2.97 -14.04 -16.12
N GLU A 126 3.08 -14.14 -14.78
CA GLU A 126 4.27 -14.61 -14.06
C GLU A 126 5.54 -13.83 -14.46
N VAL A 127 5.43 -12.52 -14.59
CA VAL A 127 6.55 -11.63 -14.96
C VAL A 127 6.85 -10.67 -13.83
N LEU A 128 8.15 -10.52 -13.52
CA LEU A 128 8.66 -9.51 -12.60
C LEU A 128 9.19 -8.32 -13.40
N TYR A 129 8.56 -7.15 -13.22
CA TYR A 129 9.02 -5.88 -13.76
C TYR A 129 9.72 -5.10 -12.66
N LEU A 130 10.99 -4.76 -12.85
CA LEU A 130 11.74 -3.98 -11.87
C LEU A 130 11.68 -2.50 -12.21
N GLU A 131 11.60 -1.70 -11.15
CA GLU A 131 11.49 -0.26 -11.21
C GLU A 131 12.86 0.32 -10.85
N GLU A 132 13.49 0.99 -11.82
CA GLU A 132 14.72 1.75 -11.58
C GLU A 132 14.41 3.02 -10.78
N PRO A 133 15.20 3.35 -9.75
CA PRO A 133 15.05 4.61 -9.03
C PRO A 133 15.56 5.78 -9.88
N GLU A 134 14.88 6.91 -9.80
CA GLU A 134 15.37 8.19 -10.30
C GLU A 134 16.32 8.81 -9.28
N LEU A 135 17.52 9.20 -9.71
CA LEU A 135 18.46 9.92 -8.85
C LEU A 135 18.02 11.37 -8.71
N MET A 136 17.53 11.72 -7.52
CA MET A 136 16.99 13.06 -7.24
C MET A 136 17.97 13.86 -6.37
N PRO A 137 18.29 15.11 -6.74
CA PRO A 137 19.12 15.98 -5.93
C PRO A 137 18.33 16.47 -4.71
N VAL A 138 18.85 16.24 -3.50
CA VAL A 138 18.18 16.64 -2.25
C VAL A 138 18.94 17.76 -1.53
N TYR A 139 20.27 17.81 -1.69
CA TYR A 139 21.11 18.89 -1.12
C TYR A 139 22.49 18.96 -1.80
N ALA A 140 22.92 20.17 -2.21
CA ALA A 140 24.25 20.55 -2.71
C ALA A 140 24.93 19.59 -3.72
N ASP A 141 25.37 18.40 -3.26
CA ASP A 141 26.11 17.40 -4.03
C ASP A 141 25.57 15.95 -3.83
N GLU A 142 24.47 15.77 -3.11
CA GLU A 142 23.90 14.46 -2.78
C GLU A 142 22.66 14.16 -3.62
N SER A 143 22.77 13.13 -4.45
CA SER A 143 21.62 12.51 -5.11
C SER A 143 21.20 11.25 -4.37
N ILE A 144 19.92 11.14 -4.02
CA ILE A 144 19.37 9.91 -3.44
C ILE A 144 18.47 9.20 -4.46
N PRO A 145 18.48 7.86 -4.49
CA PRO A 145 17.58 7.10 -5.34
C PRO A 145 16.14 7.20 -4.82
N LEU A 146 15.24 7.73 -5.65
CA LEU A 146 13.81 7.82 -5.36
C LEU A 146 12.98 7.12 -6.43
N TRP A 147 11.96 6.37 -6.00
CA TRP A 147 10.98 5.75 -6.88
C TRP A 147 9.82 6.71 -7.11
N LYS A 148 9.58 7.03 -8.38
CA LYS A 148 8.53 7.93 -8.83
C LYS A 148 7.22 7.17 -9.04
N GLU A 149 6.16 7.64 -8.39
CA GLU A 149 4.84 7.01 -8.48
C GLU A 149 3.76 8.04 -8.84
N VAL A 150 2.95 7.74 -9.86
CA VAL A 150 1.78 8.57 -10.21
C VAL A 150 0.63 8.23 -9.26
N SER A 151 0.29 9.11 -8.32
CA SER A 151 -0.79 8.81 -7.37
C SER A 151 -2.18 9.24 -7.86
N LYS A 152 -2.26 10.21 -8.80
CA LYS A 152 -3.53 10.68 -9.40
C LYS A 152 -3.35 11.06 -10.86
N ILE A 153 -4.40 10.92 -11.67
CA ILE A 153 -4.47 11.43 -13.05
C ILE A 153 -5.69 12.32 -13.28
N TYR A 154 -5.67 13.10 -14.35
CA TYR A 154 -6.84 13.75 -14.94
C TYR A 154 -7.67 12.76 -15.77
N SER A 155 -8.90 13.13 -16.09
CA SER A 155 -9.79 12.34 -16.96
C SER A 155 -9.21 12.04 -18.34
N GLY A 156 -8.31 12.89 -18.84
CA GLY A 156 -7.59 12.69 -20.11
C GLY A 156 -6.35 11.79 -20.01
N GLY A 157 -6.11 11.14 -18.86
CA GLY A 157 -4.97 10.23 -18.66
C GLY A 157 -3.70 10.90 -18.13
N MET A 158 -3.61 12.23 -18.17
CA MET A 158 -2.39 12.94 -17.78
C MET A 158 -2.16 12.91 -16.27
N PRO A 159 -0.92 12.67 -15.77
CA PRO A 159 -0.63 12.69 -14.34
C PRO A 159 -1.04 14.01 -13.70
N LYS A 160 -1.71 13.93 -12.56
CA LYS A 160 -2.17 15.06 -11.74
C LYS A 160 -1.36 15.20 -10.47
N LYS A 161 -0.96 14.08 -9.87
CA LYS A 161 -0.11 14.04 -8.68
C LYS A 161 0.93 12.94 -8.83
N VAL A 162 2.18 13.28 -8.53
CA VAL A 162 3.32 12.37 -8.50
C VAL A 162 3.95 12.41 -7.11
N GLU A 163 4.34 11.26 -6.58
CA GLU A 163 4.97 11.10 -5.27
C GLU A 163 6.31 10.38 -5.43
N PHE A 164 7.30 10.79 -4.66
CA PHE A 164 8.67 10.25 -4.72
C PHE A 164 9.01 9.59 -3.39
N TYR A 165 9.37 8.31 -3.45
CA TYR A 165 9.62 7.47 -2.28
C TYR A 165 11.06 6.99 -2.21
N ASP A 166 11.64 6.96 -1.02
CA ASP A 166 12.95 6.31 -0.82
C ASP A 166 12.81 4.79 -0.68
N GLU A 167 13.93 4.12 -0.44
CA GLU A 167 13.97 2.68 -0.15
C GLU A 167 13.02 2.29 0.99
N ASN A 168 12.79 3.14 2.00
CA ASN A 168 12.02 2.85 3.20
C ASN A 168 10.52 3.22 3.06
N GLU A 169 10.05 3.47 1.84
CA GLU A 169 8.68 3.90 1.55
C GLU A 169 8.31 5.25 2.17
N LEU A 170 9.29 6.07 2.54
CA LEU A 170 9.08 7.42 3.03
C LEU A 170 8.95 8.39 1.86
N VAL A 171 7.94 9.26 1.90
CA VAL A 171 7.74 10.31 0.89
C VAL A 171 8.79 11.40 1.08
N HIS A 172 9.55 11.67 0.03
CA HIS A 172 10.50 12.79 -0.05
C HIS A 172 9.96 13.94 -0.89
N GLY A 173 9.14 13.67 -1.90
CA GLY A 173 8.63 14.71 -2.80
C GLY A 173 7.20 14.46 -3.25
N GLN A 174 6.48 15.54 -3.53
CA GLN A 174 5.18 15.51 -4.19
C GLN A 174 5.11 16.63 -5.23
N GLU A 175 4.69 16.28 -6.43
CA GLU A 175 4.47 17.21 -7.53
C GLU A 175 3.00 17.17 -7.98
N TYR A 176 2.41 18.34 -8.14
CA TYR A 176 1.07 18.52 -8.69
C TYR A 176 1.18 19.16 -10.06
N LEU A 177 0.69 18.44 -11.06
CA LEU A 177 0.78 18.85 -12.45
C LEU A 177 -0.56 19.41 -12.95
N ASP A 178 -0.51 20.31 -13.92
CA ASP A 178 -1.68 20.77 -14.65
C ASP A 178 -2.13 19.74 -15.71
N LYS A 179 -3.19 20.06 -16.46
CA LYS A 179 -3.74 19.16 -17.50
C LYS A 179 -2.78 18.92 -18.68
N ASN A 180 -1.77 19.77 -18.85
CA ASN A 180 -0.77 19.68 -19.90
C ASN A 180 0.52 18.99 -19.40
N GLY A 181 0.57 18.61 -18.12
CA GLY A 181 1.73 18.00 -17.48
C GLY A 181 2.77 19.00 -16.97
N ALA A 182 2.48 20.31 -16.97
CA ALA A 182 3.38 21.30 -16.40
C ALA A 182 3.27 21.30 -14.87
N LEU A 183 4.41 21.47 -14.19
CA LEU A 183 4.46 21.59 -12.74
C LEU A 183 3.70 22.84 -12.30
N LYS A 184 2.67 22.64 -11.49
CA LYS A 184 1.88 23.73 -10.92
C LYS A 184 2.33 24.04 -9.49
N GLU A 185 2.45 23.00 -8.68
CA GLU A 185 2.80 23.09 -7.26
C GLU A 185 3.68 21.88 -6.89
N GLY A 186 4.65 22.06 -6.00
CA GLY A 186 5.54 20.99 -5.55
C GLY A 186 5.89 21.15 -4.07
N SER A 187 6.12 20.06 -3.39
CA SER A 187 6.58 20.04 -2.00
C SER A 187 7.62 18.95 -1.80
N TRP A 188 8.79 19.34 -1.31
CA TRP A 188 9.95 18.47 -1.15
C TRP A 188 10.48 18.53 0.28
N ARG A 189 10.78 17.36 0.84
CA ARG A 189 11.35 17.21 2.17
C ARG A 189 12.87 17.36 2.06
N ARG A 190 13.36 18.54 2.44
CA ARG A 190 14.72 19.05 2.21
C ARG A 190 14.94 19.46 0.76
N TYR A 191 14.85 20.77 0.55
CA TYR A 191 15.37 21.47 -0.60
C TYR A 191 15.95 22.78 -0.04
N LYS A 192 17.28 22.96 -0.06
CA LYS A 192 17.90 24.26 0.20
C LYS A 192 18.90 24.52 -0.92
N GLY A 193 18.59 25.47 -1.81
CA GLY A 193 19.54 25.94 -2.82
C GLY A 193 19.06 26.07 -4.26
N THR A 194 17.79 25.86 -4.60
CA THR A 194 17.31 26.23 -5.94
C THR A 194 15.93 26.81 -5.86
N GLU A 195 15.85 28.04 -5.36
CA GLU A 195 14.69 28.86 -5.65
C GLU A 195 15.05 29.75 -6.82
N GLU A 196 15.21 29.22 -8.03
CA GLU A 196 15.28 30.07 -9.21
C GLU A 196 13.93 30.11 -9.93
N TYR A 197 13.32 31.28 -10.03
CA TYR A 197 12.17 31.48 -10.91
C TYR A 197 12.63 32.09 -12.23
N TRP A 198 12.14 31.55 -13.35
CA TRP A 198 12.34 32.17 -14.66
C TRP A 198 11.53 33.45 -14.73
N ASN A 199 12.19 34.60 -14.87
CA ASN A 199 11.54 35.87 -15.10
C ASN A 199 11.32 36.07 -16.62
N PRO A 200 10.11 35.89 -17.18
CA PRO A 200 9.90 35.94 -18.62
C PRO A 200 10.07 37.35 -19.21
N LYS A 201 10.01 38.40 -18.38
CA LYS A 201 10.27 39.78 -18.81
C LYS A 201 11.76 40.09 -18.93
N LYS A 202 12.62 39.37 -18.20
CA LYS A 202 14.07 39.59 -18.17
C LYS A 202 14.89 38.45 -18.80
N GLN A 203 14.24 37.32 -19.13
CA GLN A 203 14.85 36.14 -19.71
C GLN A 203 16.06 35.61 -18.93
N GLU A 204 15.95 35.60 -17.62
CA GLU A 204 16.99 35.06 -16.73
C GLU A 204 16.34 34.30 -15.57
N TRP A 205 17.06 33.31 -15.06
CA TRP A 205 16.74 32.64 -13.82
C TRP A 205 17.13 33.53 -12.66
N LYS A 206 16.23 33.70 -11.68
CA LYS A 206 16.48 34.56 -10.52
C LYS A 206 16.28 33.79 -9.23
N PRO A 207 17.23 33.86 -8.27
CA PRO A 207 16.95 33.40 -6.93
C PRO A 207 15.71 34.15 -6.40
N ILE A 208 14.87 33.45 -5.65
CA ILE A 208 13.83 34.09 -4.82
C ILE A 208 14.52 34.91 -3.73
#